data_AF-A0A2S4HE31-F1
#
_entry.id   AF-A0A2S4HE31-F1
#
_cell.length_a   1.000
_cell.length_b   1.000
_cell.length_c   1.000
_cell.angle_alpha   90.00
_cell.angle_beta   90.00
_cell.angle_gamma   90.00
#
_symmetry.space_group_name_H-M   'P 1'
#
loop_
_entity.id
_entity.type
_entity.pdbx_description
1 polymer ?
#
loop_
_entity_poly.entity_id
_entity_poly.type
_entity_poly.pdbx_seq_one_letter_code
_entity_poly.pdbx_strand_id
1 'polypeptide(L)'
;MQDKITAILNYLNENKTRCSNNAAAEALGITAPELKKLLGERRPETSWLVNYGTGEPAGYSADDKHPDLYRTKRIIKSAEVLTRNLDL
;
A
#
# COMPACT_ATOMS: atom_id res chain seq x y z
N MET A 1 -5.68 -14.22 -4.31
CA MET A 1 -5.87 -12.77 -4.10
C MET A 1 -5.13 -12.30 -2.87
N GLN A 2 -5.40 -12.87 -1.68
CA GLN A 2 -4.67 -12.47 -0.47
C GLN A 2 -3.15 -12.64 -0.57
N ASP A 3 -2.66 -13.69 -1.26
CA ASP A 3 -1.21 -13.88 -1.46
C ASP A 3 -0.58 -12.70 -2.22
N LYS A 4 -1.27 -12.17 -3.24
CA LYS A 4 -0.82 -11.00 -3.99
C LYS A 4 -0.81 -9.73 -3.14
N ILE A 5 -1.82 -9.54 -2.29
CA ILE A 5 -1.88 -8.41 -1.33
C ILE A 5 -0.72 -8.52 -0.34
N THR A 6 -0.50 -9.70 0.24
CA THR A 6 0.62 -9.96 1.15
C THR A 6 1.97 -9.68 0.48
N ALA A 7 2.16 -10.11 -0.77
CA ALA A 7 3.37 -9.82 -1.54
C ALA A 7 3.61 -8.31 -1.70
N ILE A 8 2.57 -7.55 -2.03
CA ILE A 8 2.65 -6.08 -2.10
C ILE A 8 3.04 -5.50 -0.73
N LEU A 9 2.35 -5.87 0.35
CA LEU A 9 2.63 -5.32 1.68
C LEU A 9 4.05 -5.64 2.15
N ASN A 10 4.54 -6.86 1.90
CA ASN A 10 5.91 -7.26 2.21
C ASN A 10 6.92 -6.42 1.42
N TYR A 11 6.71 -6.26 0.11
CA TYR A 11 7.56 -5.43 -0.73
C TYR A 11 7.64 -3.98 -0.24
N LEU A 12 6.49 -3.38 0.10
CA LEU A 12 6.44 -2.01 0.61
C LEU A 12 7.15 -1.89 1.96
N ASN A 13 6.98 -2.89 2.82
CA ASN A 13 7.61 -2.95 4.13
C ASN A 13 9.13 -3.14 4.06
N GLU A 14 9.62 -3.98 3.16
CA GLU A 14 11.06 -4.19 2.94
C GLU A 14 11.71 -2.93 2.36
N ASN A 15 11.05 -2.29 1.39
CA ASN A 15 11.54 -1.09 0.73
C ASN A 15 11.23 0.21 1.48
N LYS A 16 10.54 0.14 2.63
CA LYS A 16 10.11 1.27 3.46
C LYS A 16 9.52 2.41 2.62
N THR A 17 8.58 2.03 1.76
CA THR A 17 8.04 2.88 0.70
C THR A 17 6.53 2.85 0.72
N ARG A 18 5.92 4.04 0.68
CA ARG A 18 4.47 4.19 0.54
C ARG A 18 4.03 3.92 -0.89
N CYS A 19 2.82 3.39 -1.05
CA CYS A 19 2.16 3.20 -2.34
C CYS A 19 0.75 3.80 -2.30
N SER A 20 0.34 4.43 -3.39
CA SER A 20 -1.04 4.87 -3.51
C SER A 20 -1.99 3.66 -3.56
N ASN A 21 -3.16 3.79 -2.93
CA ASN A 21 -4.20 2.76 -2.97
C ASN A 21 -4.60 2.40 -4.42
N ASN A 22 -4.64 3.39 -5.31
CA ASN A 22 -5.00 3.19 -6.72
C ASN A 22 -3.97 2.33 -7.45
N ALA A 23 -2.67 2.64 -7.31
CA ALA A 23 -1.62 1.86 -7.95
C ALA A 23 -1.58 0.40 -7.46
N ALA A 24 -1.78 0.18 -6.16
CA ALA A 24 -1.85 -1.17 -5.60
C ALA A 24 -3.08 -1.93 -6.10
N ALA A 25 -4.24 -1.28 -6.17
CA ALA A 25 -5.47 -1.91 -6.65
C ALA A 25 -5.39 -2.23 -8.15
N GLU A 26 -4.86 -1.31 -8.95
CA GLU A 26 -4.64 -1.49 -10.39
C GLU A 26 -3.66 -2.65 -10.66
N ALA A 27 -2.56 -2.77 -9.90
CA ALA A 27 -1.64 -3.91 -10.00
C ALA A 27 -2.30 -5.26 -9.67
N LEU A 28 -3.40 -5.25 -8.92
CA LEU A 28 -4.18 -6.43 -8.57
C LEU A 28 -5.39 -6.65 -9.51
N GLY A 29 -5.64 -5.75 -10.46
CA GLY A 29 -6.80 -5.79 -11.35
C GLY A 29 -8.14 -5.54 -10.64
N ILE A 30 -8.14 -4.81 -9.52
CA ILE A 30 -9.33 -4.49 -8.73
C ILE A 30 -9.45 -2.98 -8.46
N THR A 31 -10.54 -2.56 -7.84
CA THR A 31 -10.74 -1.16 -7.45
C THR A 31 -10.15 -0.86 -6.07
N ALA A 32 -9.78 0.41 -5.82
CA ALA A 32 -9.25 0.82 -4.51
C ALA A 32 -10.24 0.58 -3.33
N PRO A 33 -11.57 0.76 -3.47
CA PRO A 33 -12.53 0.37 -2.44
C PRO A 33 -12.54 -1.13 -2.15
N GLU A 34 -12.41 -1.99 -3.17
CA GLU A 34 -12.32 -3.45 -2.97
C GLU A 34 -11.03 -3.84 -2.25
N LEU A 35 -9.89 -3.25 -2.65
CA LEU A 35 -8.62 -3.45 -1.94
C LEU A 35 -8.76 -3.11 -0.45
N LYS A 36 -9.38 -1.96 -0.12
CA LYS A 36 -9.60 -1.57 1.28
C LYS A 36 -10.43 -2.58 2.08
N LYS A 37 -11.44 -3.20 1.46
CA LYS A 37 -12.21 -4.27 2.10
C LYS A 37 -11.36 -5.52 2.34
N LEU A 38 -10.46 -5.85 1.40
CA LEU A 38 -9.59 -7.03 1.48
C LEU A 38 -8.42 -6.86 2.46
N LEU A 39 -7.95 -5.62 2.70
CA LEU A 39 -6.90 -5.34 3.69
C LEU A 39 -7.35 -5.65 5.13
N GLY A 40 -8.66 -5.55 5.40
CA GLY A 40 -9.22 -5.82 6.71
C GLY A 40 -8.83 -4.75 7.74
N GLU A 41 -8.27 -5.21 8.86
CA GLU A 41 -7.92 -4.35 9.99
C GLU A 41 -6.76 -3.40 9.69
N ARG A 42 -6.80 -2.23 10.34
CA ARG A 42 -5.73 -1.24 10.26
C ARG A 42 -4.58 -1.70 11.14
N ARG A 43 -3.37 -1.69 10.58
CA ARG A 43 -2.13 -2.07 11.25
C ARG A 43 -0.94 -1.42 10.55
N PRO A 44 0.25 -1.39 11.16
CA PRO A 44 1.44 -0.78 10.58
C PRO A 44 1.68 -1.15 9.10
N GLU A 45 1.57 -2.43 8.74
CA GLU A 45 1.83 -2.90 7.38
C GLU A 45 0.82 -2.36 6.36
N THR A 46 -0.46 -2.26 6.74
CA THR A 46 -1.50 -1.75 5.83
C THR A 46 -1.45 -0.23 5.68
N SER A 47 -0.79 0.47 6.61
CA SER A 47 -0.56 1.92 6.56
C SER A 47 0.38 2.37 5.43
N TRP A 48 1.15 1.46 4.82
CA TRP A 48 1.95 1.75 3.62
C TRP A 48 1.08 2.17 2.41
N LEU A 49 -0.20 1.79 2.41
CA LEU A 49 -1.16 2.12 1.36
C LEU A 49 -1.88 3.43 1.67
N VAL A 50 -1.52 4.47 0.92
CA VAL A 50 -1.90 5.85 1.21
C VAL A 50 -2.82 6.45 0.15
N ASN A 51 -3.54 7.51 0.50
CA ASN A 51 -4.26 8.31 -0.47
C ASN A 51 -3.25 9.04 -1.39
N TYR A 52 -3.54 9.07 -2.69
CA TYR A 52 -2.65 9.69 -3.68
C TYR A 52 -2.44 11.20 -3.46
N GLY A 53 -3.51 11.93 -3.12
CA GLY A 53 -3.48 13.38 -2.97
C GLY A 53 -2.86 13.84 -1.66
N THR A 54 -3.10 13.12 -0.56
CA THR A 54 -2.58 13.52 0.76
C THR A 54 -1.27 12.83 1.14
N GLY A 55 -0.97 11.66 0.56
CA GLY A 55 0.16 10.83 0.98
C GLY A 55 -0.03 10.16 2.35
N GLU A 56 -1.26 10.16 2.87
CA GLU A 56 -1.64 9.66 4.19
C GLU A 56 -2.51 8.40 4.11
N PRO A 57 -2.33 7.42 5.02
CA PRO A 57 -3.26 6.32 5.18
C PRO A 57 -4.52 6.81 5.93
N ALA A 58 -5.64 6.91 5.21
CA ALA A 58 -6.87 7.50 5.74
C ALA A 58 -7.52 6.62 6.84
N GLY A 59 -7.83 7.22 7.98
CA GLY A 59 -8.49 6.57 9.11
C GLY A 59 -7.56 5.79 10.04
N TYR A 60 -6.24 5.94 9.89
CA TYR A 60 -5.23 5.33 10.77
C TYR A 60 -4.90 6.31 11.90
N SER A 61 -4.86 5.78 13.13
CA SER A 61 -4.30 6.50 14.28
C SER A 61 -2.77 6.57 14.19
N ALA A 62 -2.12 7.22 15.17
CA ALA A 62 -0.66 7.25 15.22
C ALA A 62 -0.07 5.85 15.46
N ASP A 63 -0.72 5.03 16.28
CA ASP A 63 -0.26 3.69 16.65
C ASP A 63 -0.47 2.65 15.52
N ASP A 64 -1.46 2.90 14.64
CA ASP A 64 -1.70 2.05 13.47
C ASP A 64 -0.67 2.31 12.34
N LYS A 65 0.08 3.42 12.41
CA LYS A 65 1.03 3.80 11.36
C LYS A 65 2.36 3.11 11.57
N HIS A 66 2.96 2.66 10.47
CA HIS A 66 4.31 2.14 10.53
C HIS A 66 5.29 3.23 11.01
N PRO A 67 6.24 2.94 11.92
CA PRO A 67 7.19 3.95 12.42
C PRO A 67 8.02 4.58 11.29
N ASP A 68 8.38 3.77 10.29
CA ASP A 68 9.10 4.22 9.10
C ASP A 68 8.23 4.82 7.99
N LEU A 69 6.93 5.04 8.20
CA LEU A 69 5.98 5.44 7.14
C LEU A 69 6.47 6.68 6.36
N TYR A 70 7.11 7.61 7.05
CA TYR A 70 7.61 8.88 6.49
C TYR A 70 9.12 8.90 6.26
N ARG A 71 9.82 7.76 6.40
CA ARG A 71 11.27 7.65 6.18
C ARG A 71 11.66 8.11 4.78
N THR A 72 10.81 7.87 3.79
CA THR A 72 11.00 8.30 2.40
C THR A 72 9.88 9.25 1.96
N LYS A 73 10.21 10.23 1.10
CA LYS A 73 9.24 11.16 0.51
C LYS A 73 8.55 10.60 -0.74
N ARG A 74 9.14 9.59 -1.37
CA ARG A 74 8.63 9.00 -2.61
C ARG A 74 7.42 8.11 -2.32
N ILE A 75 6.42 8.20 -3.19
CA ILE A 75 5.23 7.35 -3.15
C ILE A 75 5.13 6.64 -4.50
N ILE A 76 4.90 5.32 -4.50
CA ILE A 76 4.59 4.57 -5.71
C ILE A 76 3.19 4.98 -6.19
N LYS A 77 3.14 5.50 -7.42
CA LYS A 77 1.94 6.09 -8.02
C LYS A 77 1.45 5.35 -9.27
N SER A 78 2.27 4.43 -9.80
CA SER A 78 1.94 3.61 -10.96
C SER A 78 1.96 2.13 -10.57
N ALA A 79 0.96 1.37 -11.04
CA ALA A 79 0.89 -0.07 -10.87
C ALA A 79 2.09 -0.80 -11.50
N GLU A 80 2.68 -0.24 -12.56
CA GLU A 80 3.83 -0.81 -13.28
C GLU A 80 5.01 -1.12 -12.36
N VAL A 81 5.22 -0.30 -11.32
CA VAL A 81 6.28 -0.55 -10.34
C VAL A 81 6.00 -1.84 -9.57
N LEU A 82 4.76 -2.13 -9.20
CA LEU A 82 4.43 -3.34 -8.47
C LEU A 82 4.43 -4.55 -9.40
N THR A 83 3.76 -4.47 -10.56
CA THR A 83 3.69 -5.59 -11.50
C THR A 83 5.07 -6.03 -12.00
N ARG A 84 5.97 -5.08 -12.28
CA ARG A 84 7.34 -5.38 -12.72
C ARG A 84 8.21 -6.03 -11.64
N ASN A 85 8.08 -5.61 -10.38
CA ASN A 85 8.95 -6.10 -9.30
C ASN A 85 8.39 -7.35 -8.59
N LEU A 86 7.09 -7.64 -8.75
CA LEU A 86 6.40 -8.74 -8.06
C LEU A 86 5.79 -9.78 -9.01
N ASP A 87 5.93 -9.60 -10.32
CA ASP A 87 5.40 -10.51 -11.36
C ASP A 87 3.89 -10.78 -11.16
N LEU A 88 3.11 -9.69 -10.99
CA LEU A 88 1.68 -9.71 -10.63
C LEU A 88 0.73 -9.76 -11.82
#